data_AF-A0A077WUJ4-F1
#
_entry.id   AF-A0A077WUJ4-F1
#
_cell.length_a   1.000
_cell.length_b   1.000
_cell.length_c   1.000
_cell.angle_alpha   90.00
_cell.angle_beta   90.00
_cell.angle_gamma   90.00
#
_symmetry.space_group_name_H-M   'P 1'
#
loop_
_entity.id
_entity.type
_entity.pdbx_description
1 polymer ?
#
loop_
_entity_poly.entity_id
_entity_poly.type
_entity_poly.pdbx_seq_one_letter_code
_entity_poly.pdbx_strand_id
1 'polypeptide(L)'
;MAVPAINDKINYIKVTVSESDDNTRALKWLTHRYRHIVQSKECCKRSFRRQEITVNGEHVEETRILHTGDVVEVRYDRARVEQEKLRSVPVDIRYQDEDIAIVWKASGQSYGIFERALPYALKLAREDYVCWSPYSLQKAASGLLVIATSTRAKEFLSQAYQQCQDFKVTMRVICHGKVPADLLSTLKNSTLTPPVDPTDVATTTTNQEDEDEEQVDNATLTRPASDVVSDLRLVQITRSNNADYLSTVDLDLHTPFSSMAIRSLLYHQAGYPIVGNSSYTKYLKSSRDKGLCMSVMRLQLIHPVTHETMTWDAVEPEKFELLRAREQKFWRRKLDEKLEALKKLGHVTENQQELDQVESGAATEKPLAYMLGEKTFCGLTFKVSEACLIPRPSTETLVDAAVAILLQNSEKKQQQRVLDIGTGCGNLLLSIMHRITHHINVEGLGIDISQDALAIARENQASLDLDHVTFTECDMGLLNCNQVGLFDVVVCNPPYLNETIVKNSLKRRQDFNMLLQEPAMALFAGDDGYEWYTVLSKVAPKVMHRHAKLVLECGKGMMDRVKLIMTGWKTVEVRKDKQGWDRCLVLELQ
;
A
#
# COMPACT_ATOMS: atom_id res chain seq x y z
N MET A 1 45.09 -3.86 3.95
CA MET A 1 44.74 -3.18 5.21
C MET A 1 44.19 -4.22 6.15
N ALA A 2 44.78 -4.37 7.34
CA ALA A 2 44.30 -5.31 8.35
C ALA A 2 42.81 -5.09 8.62
N VAL A 3 42.03 -6.17 8.76
CA VAL A 3 40.77 -6.10 9.51
C VAL A 3 41.17 -5.50 10.86
N PRO A 4 40.51 -4.43 11.35
CA PRO A 4 40.85 -3.91 12.66
C PRO A 4 40.74 -5.09 13.61
N ALA A 5 41.83 -5.43 14.30
CA ALA A 5 41.79 -6.38 15.39
C ALA A 5 40.56 -5.99 16.20
N ILE A 6 39.53 -6.85 16.20
CA ILE A 6 38.37 -6.61 17.06
C ILE A 6 39.00 -6.65 18.43
N ASN A 7 39.22 -5.47 19.01
CA ASN A 7 39.91 -5.28 20.27
C ASN A 7 39.39 -6.36 21.22
N ASP A 8 40.27 -7.28 21.62
CA ASP A 8 40.03 -8.42 22.54
C ASP A 8 39.68 -7.92 23.95
N LYS A 9 38.81 -6.92 24.05
CA LYS A 9 38.36 -6.35 25.29
C LYS A 9 37.13 -7.12 25.71
N ILE A 10 37.37 -8.18 26.48
CA ILE A 10 36.40 -8.64 27.46
C ILE A 10 35.92 -7.39 28.21
N ASN A 11 34.65 -7.04 28.04
CA ASN A 11 34.08 -5.92 28.77
C ASN A 11 33.89 -6.40 30.20
N TYR A 12 34.74 -5.87 31.07
CA TYR A 12 34.76 -6.19 32.48
C TYR A 12 34.05 -5.09 33.26
N ILE A 13 33.05 -5.46 34.04
CA ILE A 13 32.53 -4.59 35.10
C ILE A 13 32.54 -5.30 36.43
N LYS A 14 32.79 -4.52 37.46
CA LYS A 14 32.62 -4.89 38.85
C LYS A 14 32.00 -3.70 39.57
N VAL A 15 30.75 -3.85 39.97
CA VAL A 15 29.99 -2.74 40.55
C VAL A 15 29.19 -3.21 41.76
N THR A 16 29.18 -2.37 42.79
CA THR A 16 28.37 -2.58 43.99
C THR A 16 26.96 -2.03 43.79
N VAL A 17 25.96 -2.82 44.18
CA VAL A 17 24.54 -2.46 44.09
C VAL A 17 24.22 -1.34 45.08
N SER A 18 23.63 -0.26 44.57
CA SER A 18 23.26 0.93 45.35
C SER A 18 21.92 0.74 46.08
N GLU A 19 21.66 1.57 47.11
CA GLU A 19 20.36 1.57 47.83
C GLU A 19 19.16 1.77 46.90
N SER A 20 19.32 2.54 45.82
CA SER A 20 18.25 2.78 44.82
C SER A 20 17.89 1.54 43.99
N ASP A 21 18.73 0.51 44.02
CA ASP A 21 18.59 -0.73 43.25
C ASP A 21 18.29 -1.95 44.11
N ASP A 22 18.00 -1.76 45.40
CA ASP A 22 17.69 -2.84 46.31
C ASP A 22 16.46 -3.64 45.84
N ASN A 23 16.51 -4.95 46.07
CA ASN A 23 15.43 -5.88 45.74
C ASN A 23 15.09 -5.93 44.23
N THR A 24 16.09 -5.68 43.36
CA THR A 24 15.94 -5.78 41.90
C THR A 24 16.47 -7.11 41.36
N ARG A 25 15.82 -7.66 40.33
CA ARG A 25 16.33 -8.87 39.66
C ARG A 25 17.57 -8.56 38.84
N ALA A 26 18.59 -9.40 38.92
CA ALA A 26 19.88 -9.23 38.25
C ALA A 26 19.74 -8.98 36.74
N LEU A 27 18.90 -9.75 36.03
CA LEU A 27 18.63 -9.51 34.61
C LEU A 27 18.03 -8.12 34.34
N LYS A 28 17.07 -7.67 35.16
CA LYS A 28 16.43 -6.36 35.00
C LYS A 28 17.43 -5.25 35.28
N TRP A 29 18.22 -5.39 36.33
CA TRP A 29 19.23 -4.42 36.73
C TRP A 29 20.31 -4.25 35.64
N LEU A 30 20.89 -5.37 35.15
CA LEU A 30 21.92 -5.34 34.10
C LEU A 30 21.39 -4.77 32.78
N THR A 31 20.19 -5.16 32.36
CA THR A 31 19.61 -4.67 31.10
C THR A 31 19.16 -3.22 31.15
N HIS A 32 18.89 -2.68 32.35
CA HIS A 32 18.48 -1.29 32.54
C HIS A 32 19.69 -0.35 32.71
N ARG A 33 20.61 -0.65 33.64
CA ARG A 33 21.76 0.22 33.96
C ARG A 33 22.98 -0.02 33.06
N TYR A 34 23.22 -1.26 32.63
CA TYR A 34 24.43 -1.66 31.90
C TYR A 34 24.14 -2.12 30.47
N ARG A 35 23.12 -1.52 29.85
CA ARG A 35 22.73 -1.83 28.47
C ARG A 35 23.84 -1.59 27.46
N HIS A 36 24.75 -0.66 27.73
CA HIS A 36 25.94 -0.41 26.91
C HIS A 36 26.91 -1.60 26.88
N ILE A 37 26.81 -2.53 27.83
CA ILE A 37 27.69 -3.71 27.97
C ILE A 37 27.00 -4.96 27.47
N VAL A 38 25.83 -5.30 28.04
CA VAL A 38 25.10 -6.51 27.67
C VAL A 38 24.24 -6.36 26.40
N GLN A 39 24.12 -5.15 25.84
CA GLN A 39 23.44 -4.74 24.59
C GLN A 39 21.93 -5.02 24.50
N SER A 40 21.49 -6.25 24.80
CA SER A 40 20.10 -6.68 24.73
C SER A 40 19.75 -7.64 25.86
N LYS A 41 18.45 -7.81 26.11
CA LYS A 41 17.94 -8.77 27.09
C LYS A 41 18.36 -10.20 26.74
N GLU A 42 18.27 -10.58 25.48
CA GLU A 42 18.63 -11.94 25.03
C GLU A 42 20.12 -12.22 25.17
N CYS A 43 20.98 -11.24 24.86
CA CYS A 43 22.42 -11.34 25.09
C CYS A 43 22.73 -11.53 26.59
N CYS A 44 22.10 -10.74 27.46
CA CYS A 44 22.28 -10.86 28.91
C CYS A 44 21.89 -12.25 29.44
N LYS A 45 20.78 -12.81 28.94
CA LYS A 45 20.37 -14.20 29.26
C LYS A 45 21.38 -15.26 28.83
N ARG A 46 22.05 -15.06 27.69
CA ARG A 46 23.11 -15.98 27.23
C ARG A 46 24.33 -15.90 28.16
N SER A 47 24.69 -14.70 28.63
CA SER A 47 25.79 -14.53 29.59
C SER A 47 25.52 -15.19 30.94
N PHE A 48 24.29 -15.15 31.46
CA PHE A 48 23.90 -15.92 32.65
C PHE A 48 24.09 -17.43 32.43
N ARG A 49 23.56 -17.97 31.31
CA ARG A 49 23.72 -19.39 30.94
C ARG A 49 25.18 -19.82 30.76
N ARG A 50 26.07 -18.89 30.44
CA ARG A 50 27.52 -19.12 30.28
C ARG A 50 28.32 -18.92 31.55
N GLN A 51 27.66 -18.56 32.65
CA GLN A 51 28.33 -18.28 33.92
C GLN A 51 29.32 -17.10 33.81
N GLU A 52 29.06 -16.16 32.90
CA GLU A 52 29.87 -14.94 32.69
C GLU A 52 29.54 -13.83 33.72
N ILE A 53 28.48 -14.04 34.51
CA ILE A 53 27.97 -13.09 35.50
C ILE A 53 28.07 -13.73 36.89
N THR A 54 28.68 -13.01 37.82
CA THR A 54 28.80 -13.41 39.22
C THR A 54 28.29 -12.33 40.16
N VAL A 55 27.73 -12.72 41.30
CA VAL A 55 27.36 -11.82 42.40
C VAL A 55 28.09 -12.30 43.65
N ASN A 56 28.87 -11.42 44.26
CA ASN A 56 29.75 -11.74 45.41
C ASN A 56 30.71 -12.92 45.13
N GLY A 57 31.11 -13.08 43.86
CA GLY A 57 32.03 -14.14 43.42
C GLY A 57 31.36 -15.46 43.03
N GLU A 58 30.04 -15.60 43.20
CA GLU A 58 29.30 -16.82 42.82
C GLU A 58 28.54 -16.63 41.51
N HIS A 59 28.49 -17.67 40.68
CA HIS A 59 27.66 -17.67 39.47
C HIS A 59 26.19 -17.69 39.85
N VAL A 60 25.39 -16.85 39.18
CA VAL A 60 23.97 -16.70 39.50
C VAL A 60 23.09 -16.91 38.29
N GLU A 61 21.83 -17.27 38.53
CA GLU A 61 20.79 -17.34 37.52
C GLU A 61 20.16 -15.97 37.24
N GLU A 62 19.48 -15.84 36.09
CA GLU A 62 18.84 -14.58 35.66
C GLU A 62 17.77 -14.06 36.65
N THR A 63 17.28 -14.93 37.53
CA THR A 63 16.25 -14.65 38.54
C THR A 63 16.78 -14.16 39.87
N ARG A 64 18.10 -14.15 40.10
CA ARG A 64 18.70 -13.68 41.37
C ARG A 64 18.24 -12.27 41.71
N ILE A 65 17.77 -12.08 42.94
CA ILE A 65 17.46 -10.77 43.51
C ILE A 65 18.75 -10.18 44.07
N LEU A 66 19.06 -8.93 43.73
CA LEU A 66 20.21 -8.18 44.19
C LEU A 66 19.82 -7.33 45.40
N HIS A 67 20.73 -7.22 46.36
CA HIS A 67 20.59 -6.38 47.55
C HIS A 67 21.68 -5.32 47.61
N THR A 68 21.41 -4.26 48.35
CA THR A 68 22.36 -3.18 48.62
C THR A 68 23.66 -3.76 49.17
N GLY A 69 24.79 -3.41 48.55
CA GLY A 69 26.11 -3.92 48.92
C GLY A 69 26.56 -5.18 48.16
N ASP A 70 25.68 -5.85 47.40
CA ASP A 70 26.08 -6.95 46.51
C ASP A 70 27.07 -6.45 45.45
N VAL A 71 28.12 -7.22 45.20
CA VAL A 71 29.13 -6.92 44.17
C VAL A 71 28.83 -7.75 42.92
N VAL A 72 28.32 -7.11 41.88
CA VAL A 72 28.03 -7.74 40.59
C VAL A 72 29.25 -7.60 39.67
N GLU A 73 29.73 -8.71 39.17
CA GLU A 73 30.85 -8.80 38.24
C GLU A 73 30.41 -9.46 36.94
N VAL A 74 30.68 -8.81 35.80
CA VAL A 74 30.32 -9.31 34.47
C VAL A 74 31.55 -9.36 33.59
N ARG A 75 31.79 -10.53 33.00
CA ARG A 75 32.88 -10.80 32.05
C ARG A 75 32.29 -11.06 30.67
N TYR A 76 32.00 -9.99 29.92
CA TYR A 76 31.31 -10.10 28.64
C TYR A 76 32.29 -10.10 27.46
N ASP A 77 32.40 -11.24 26.77
CA ASP A 77 33.19 -11.38 25.54
C ASP A 77 32.35 -10.98 24.32
N ARG A 78 32.51 -9.72 23.90
CA ARG A 78 31.80 -9.15 22.76
C ARG A 78 32.16 -9.85 21.44
N ALA A 79 33.43 -10.21 21.26
CA ALA A 79 33.92 -10.84 20.03
C ALA A 79 33.29 -12.22 19.84
N ARG A 80 33.21 -13.02 20.92
CA ARG A 80 32.56 -14.32 20.90
C ARG A 80 31.05 -14.22 20.62
N VAL A 81 30.34 -13.28 21.24
CA VAL A 81 28.89 -13.10 20.99
C VAL A 81 28.63 -12.68 19.55
N GLU A 82 29.47 -11.80 19.01
CA GLU A 82 29.39 -11.39 17.61
C GLU A 82 29.67 -12.55 16.66
N GLN A 83 30.70 -13.36 16.95
CA GLN A 83 31.01 -14.57 16.19
C GLN A 83 29.86 -15.57 16.17
N GLU A 84 29.22 -15.83 17.32
CA GLU A 84 28.06 -16.74 17.39
C GLU A 84 26.85 -16.18 16.64
N LYS A 85 26.63 -14.87 16.68
CA LYS A 85 25.61 -14.21 15.88
C LYS A 85 25.87 -14.43 14.40
N LEU A 86 27.11 -14.21 13.93
CA LEU A 86 27.49 -14.42 12.53
C LEU A 86 27.36 -15.89 12.12
N ARG A 87 27.76 -16.85 12.98
CA ARG A 87 27.56 -18.30 12.75
C ARG A 87 26.10 -18.72 12.65
N SER A 88 25.18 -17.94 13.23
CA SER A 88 23.74 -18.21 13.17
C SER A 88 23.03 -17.62 11.96
N VAL A 89 23.73 -16.80 11.15
CA VAL A 89 23.15 -16.23 9.93
C VAL A 89 23.02 -17.36 8.91
N PRO A 90 21.81 -17.63 8.37
CA PRO A 90 21.64 -18.67 7.37
C PRO A 90 22.26 -18.23 6.05
N VAL A 91 23.14 -19.07 5.51
CA VAL A 91 23.76 -18.94 4.19
C VAL A 91 23.45 -20.20 3.41
N ASP A 92 22.75 -20.06 2.30
CA ASP A 92 22.43 -21.16 1.39
C ASP A 92 23.56 -21.30 0.37
N ILE A 93 24.41 -22.31 0.53
CA ILE A 93 25.58 -22.57 -0.33
C ILE A 93 25.13 -23.49 -1.47
N ARG A 94 25.23 -23.00 -2.71
CA ARG A 94 24.85 -23.71 -3.93
C ARG A 94 26.01 -24.42 -4.59
N TYR A 95 27.21 -23.89 -4.42
CA TYR A 95 28.45 -24.46 -4.93
C TYR A 95 29.61 -23.95 -4.09
N GLN A 96 30.64 -24.76 -3.90
CA GLN A 96 31.87 -24.35 -3.23
C GLN A 96 33.03 -25.26 -3.66
N ASP A 97 34.15 -24.65 -4.02
CA ASP A 97 35.45 -25.29 -4.16
C ASP A 97 36.54 -24.49 -3.41
N GLU A 98 37.81 -24.64 -3.81
CA GLU A 98 38.95 -23.95 -3.20
C GLU A 98 39.01 -22.45 -3.54
N ASP A 99 38.47 -22.05 -4.70
CA ASP A 99 38.65 -20.71 -5.29
C ASP A 99 37.39 -19.86 -5.26
N ILE A 100 36.22 -20.48 -5.42
CA ILE A 100 34.92 -19.79 -5.44
C ILE A 100 33.85 -20.52 -4.63
N ALA A 101 32.87 -19.75 -4.17
CA ALA A 101 31.60 -20.27 -3.69
C ALA A 101 30.44 -19.51 -4.32
N ILE A 102 29.37 -20.21 -4.66
CA ILE A 102 28.10 -19.60 -5.08
C ILE A 102 27.11 -19.74 -3.93
N VAL A 103 26.58 -18.61 -3.47
CA VAL A 103 25.66 -18.56 -2.35
C VAL A 103 24.37 -17.84 -2.73
N TRP A 104 23.29 -18.17 -2.04
CA TRP A 104 22.01 -17.49 -2.15
C TRP A 104 21.78 -16.63 -0.90
N LYS A 105 21.64 -15.31 -1.11
CA LYS A 105 21.25 -14.37 -0.08
C LYS A 105 19.72 -14.24 -0.05
N ALA A 106 19.12 -14.46 1.12
CA ALA A 106 17.69 -14.27 1.29
C ALA A 106 17.32 -12.79 1.44
N SER A 107 16.07 -12.43 1.10
CA SER A 107 15.55 -11.10 1.39
C SER A 107 15.36 -10.91 2.91
N GLY A 108 15.64 -9.70 3.40
CA GLY A 108 15.61 -9.34 4.81
C GLY A 108 16.98 -9.36 5.51
N GLN A 109 18.01 -9.96 4.88
CA GLN A 109 19.38 -10.01 5.41
C GLN A 109 20.18 -8.78 4.98
N SER A 110 20.75 -8.00 5.92
CA SER A 110 21.71 -6.92 5.57
C SER A 110 22.96 -7.52 4.92
N TYR A 111 23.45 -6.89 3.86
CA TYR A 111 24.61 -7.39 3.13
C TYR A 111 25.86 -7.38 4.01
N GLY A 112 26.11 -6.30 4.77
CA GLY A 112 27.28 -6.23 5.65
C GLY A 112 27.30 -7.32 6.73
N ILE A 113 26.13 -7.70 7.28
CA ILE A 113 26.06 -8.83 8.23
C ILE A 113 26.24 -10.16 7.50
N PHE A 114 25.62 -10.32 6.33
CA PHE A 114 25.71 -11.52 5.51
C PHE A 114 27.16 -11.79 5.08
N GLU A 115 27.85 -10.79 4.55
CA GLU A 115 29.24 -10.86 4.10
C GLU A 115 30.18 -11.29 5.23
N ARG A 116 30.01 -10.73 6.44
CA ARG A 116 30.79 -11.11 7.62
C ARG A 116 30.47 -12.52 8.13
N ALA A 117 29.32 -13.09 7.77
CA ALA A 117 28.95 -14.45 8.12
C ALA A 117 29.53 -15.50 7.16
N LEU A 118 29.82 -15.13 5.91
CA LEU A 118 30.32 -16.03 4.87
C LEU A 118 31.55 -16.84 5.29
N PRO A 119 32.59 -16.28 5.93
CA PRO A 119 33.78 -17.06 6.29
C PRO A 119 33.46 -18.22 7.24
N TYR A 120 32.49 -18.02 8.14
CA TYR A 120 32.03 -19.06 9.05
C TYR A 120 31.19 -20.12 8.35
N ALA A 121 30.29 -19.71 7.46
CA ALA A 121 29.43 -20.62 6.70
C ALA A 121 30.23 -21.49 5.72
N LEU A 122 31.19 -20.89 5.02
CA LEU A 122 32.08 -21.53 4.05
C LEU A 122 33.22 -22.32 4.72
N LYS A 123 33.35 -22.27 6.05
CA LYS A 123 34.40 -22.95 6.83
C LYS A 123 35.81 -22.64 6.32
N LEU A 124 36.08 -21.38 5.95
CA LEU A 124 37.38 -20.97 5.45
C LEU A 124 38.42 -21.08 6.58
N ALA A 125 39.53 -21.78 6.31
CA ALA A 125 40.58 -22.01 7.30
C ALA A 125 41.63 -20.88 7.28
N ARG A 126 41.96 -20.32 8.47
CA ARG A 126 43.11 -19.43 8.82
C ARG A 126 42.86 -17.91 8.83
N GLU A 127 43.77 -17.18 9.49
CA GLU A 127 43.75 -15.73 9.74
C GLU A 127 43.74 -14.86 8.46
N ASP A 128 44.15 -15.42 7.31
CA ASP A 128 44.29 -14.72 6.03
C ASP A 128 43.36 -15.25 4.91
N TYR A 129 42.11 -15.59 5.24
CA TYR A 129 41.14 -16.00 4.21
C TYR A 129 40.75 -14.82 3.31
N VAL A 130 40.50 -15.10 2.02
CA VAL A 130 39.82 -14.16 1.13
C VAL A 130 38.33 -14.51 1.12
N CYS A 131 37.47 -13.51 1.25
CA CYS A 131 36.03 -13.66 1.12
C CYS A 131 35.48 -12.37 0.53
N TRP A 132 35.19 -12.37 -0.76
CA TRP A 132 34.85 -11.14 -1.49
C TRP A 132 33.86 -11.42 -2.62
N SER A 133 32.88 -10.53 -2.81
CA SER A 133 31.97 -10.56 -3.95
C SER A 133 32.15 -9.31 -4.82
N PRO A 134 32.07 -9.42 -6.17
CA PRO A 134 32.15 -8.27 -7.07
C PRO A 134 30.96 -7.31 -6.96
N TYR A 135 29.83 -7.75 -6.39
CA TYR A 135 28.64 -6.93 -6.20
C TYR A 135 27.94 -7.27 -4.90
N SER A 136 27.17 -6.32 -4.38
CA SER A 136 26.34 -6.49 -3.19
C SER A 136 24.86 -6.51 -3.57
N LEU A 137 24.03 -7.05 -2.67
CA LEU A 137 22.58 -7.04 -2.81
C LEU A 137 21.97 -6.35 -1.61
N GLN A 138 21.06 -5.41 -1.86
CA GLN A 138 20.33 -4.72 -0.80
C GLN A 138 19.59 -5.70 0.11
N LYS A 139 19.33 -5.26 1.35
CA LYS A 139 18.64 -6.06 2.35
C LYS A 139 17.34 -6.67 1.84
N ALA A 140 16.50 -5.89 1.16
CA ALA A 140 15.22 -6.32 0.63
C ALA A 140 15.31 -7.23 -0.62
N ALA A 141 16.46 -7.23 -1.31
CA ALA A 141 16.72 -8.07 -2.47
C ALA A 141 17.22 -9.45 -2.04
N SER A 142 16.90 -10.45 -2.86
CA SER A 142 17.45 -11.81 -2.77
C SER A 142 18.32 -12.10 -3.99
N GLY A 143 19.09 -13.18 -3.97
CA GLY A 143 19.75 -13.63 -5.20
C GLY A 143 21.05 -14.38 -5.01
N LEU A 144 21.56 -14.88 -6.14
CA LEU A 144 22.87 -15.50 -6.25
C LEU A 144 23.99 -14.46 -6.09
N LEU A 145 25.04 -14.87 -5.38
CA LEU A 145 26.31 -14.16 -5.24
C LEU A 145 27.45 -15.14 -5.52
N VAL A 146 28.47 -14.68 -6.24
CA VAL A 146 29.77 -15.35 -6.29
C VAL A 146 30.68 -14.75 -5.22
N ILE A 147 31.33 -15.63 -4.47
CA ILE A 147 32.29 -15.31 -3.43
C ILE A 147 33.64 -15.88 -3.87
N ALA A 148 34.64 -15.03 -4.04
CA ALA A 148 36.02 -15.45 -4.16
C ALA A 148 36.55 -15.89 -2.79
N THR A 149 37.12 -17.09 -2.73
CA THR A 149 37.74 -17.66 -1.52
C THR A 149 39.27 -17.65 -1.57
N SER A 150 39.85 -17.31 -2.73
CA SER A 150 41.30 -17.14 -2.93
C SER A 150 41.63 -15.76 -3.53
N THR A 151 42.87 -15.27 -3.33
CA THR A 151 43.34 -13.99 -3.91
C THR A 151 43.29 -14.01 -5.44
N ARG A 152 43.70 -15.14 -6.04
CA ARG A 152 43.65 -15.34 -7.49
C ARG A 152 42.23 -15.25 -8.03
N ALA A 153 41.28 -15.90 -7.37
CA ALA A 153 39.87 -15.83 -7.76
C ALA A 153 39.32 -14.41 -7.66
N LYS A 154 39.68 -13.67 -6.60
CA LYS A 154 39.28 -12.27 -6.43
C LYS A 154 39.78 -11.39 -7.56
N GLU A 155 41.05 -11.48 -7.92
CA GLU A 155 41.65 -10.68 -9.00
C GLU A 155 40.98 -10.99 -10.35
N PHE A 156 40.83 -12.28 -10.67
CA PHE A 156 40.20 -12.72 -11.91
C PHE A 156 38.75 -12.27 -12.02
N LEU A 157 37.94 -12.51 -10.99
CA LEU A 157 36.52 -12.14 -10.99
C LEU A 157 36.32 -10.63 -10.99
N SER A 158 37.19 -9.88 -10.29
CA SER A 158 37.16 -8.41 -10.34
C SER A 158 37.41 -7.89 -11.75
N GLN A 159 38.39 -8.44 -12.45
CA GLN A 159 38.68 -8.04 -13.82
C GLN A 159 37.53 -8.41 -14.77
N ALA A 160 37.04 -9.66 -14.71
CA ALA A 160 35.94 -10.14 -15.53
C ALA A 160 34.67 -9.29 -15.34
N TYR A 161 34.34 -8.96 -14.08
CA TYR A 161 33.20 -8.12 -13.73
C TYR A 161 33.36 -6.67 -14.23
N GLN A 162 34.54 -6.07 -14.09
CA GLN A 162 34.81 -4.70 -14.55
C GLN A 162 34.82 -4.57 -16.08
N GLN A 163 35.26 -5.61 -16.79
CA GLN A 163 35.39 -5.62 -18.24
C GLN A 163 34.13 -6.13 -18.96
N CYS A 164 33.10 -6.54 -18.19
CA CYS A 164 31.88 -7.20 -18.72
C CYS A 164 32.22 -8.41 -19.61
N GLN A 165 33.32 -9.10 -19.30
CA GLN A 165 33.85 -10.20 -20.10
C GLN A 165 33.51 -11.53 -19.45
N ASP A 166 32.74 -12.35 -20.17
CA ASP A 166 32.37 -13.71 -19.78
C ASP A 166 31.79 -13.83 -18.35
N PHE A 167 31.19 -12.74 -17.86
CA PHE A 167 30.52 -12.64 -16.57
C PHE A 167 29.10 -12.10 -16.82
N LYS A 168 28.09 -12.96 -16.68
CA LYS A 168 26.69 -12.61 -16.94
C LYS A 168 25.85 -12.75 -15.69
N VAL A 169 25.06 -11.73 -15.41
CA VAL A 169 24.11 -11.70 -14.29
C VAL A 169 22.72 -11.45 -14.86
N THR A 170 21.78 -12.35 -14.60
CA THR A 170 20.37 -12.14 -14.92
C THR A 170 19.58 -11.87 -13.66
N MET A 171 18.84 -10.77 -13.65
CA MET A 171 17.99 -10.37 -12.54
C MET A 171 16.51 -10.43 -12.94
N ARG A 172 15.70 -11.09 -12.12
CA ARG A 172 14.24 -11.09 -12.27
C ARG A 172 13.61 -9.99 -11.44
N VAL A 173 12.70 -9.26 -12.05
CA VAL A 173 11.90 -8.24 -11.40
C VAL A 173 10.42 -8.37 -11.73
N ILE A 174 9.55 -7.91 -10.82
CA ILE A 174 8.13 -7.69 -11.08
C ILE A 174 7.89 -6.19 -11.14
N CYS A 175 7.40 -5.71 -12.28
CA CYS A 175 7.12 -4.31 -12.55
C CYS A 175 5.62 -4.04 -12.62
N HIS A 176 5.22 -2.80 -12.28
CA HIS A 176 3.89 -2.30 -12.61
C HIS A 176 3.75 -2.09 -14.11
N GLY A 177 2.55 -2.31 -14.63
CA GLY A 177 2.21 -2.10 -16.04
C GLY A 177 2.52 -3.30 -16.92
N LYS A 178 2.14 -3.18 -18.19
CA LYS A 178 2.36 -4.19 -19.22
C LYS A 178 3.63 -3.87 -19.99
N VAL A 179 4.77 -4.34 -19.50
CA VAL A 179 6.08 -4.15 -20.15
C VAL A 179 6.04 -4.76 -21.56
N PRO A 180 6.32 -3.96 -22.60
CA PRO A 180 6.34 -4.45 -23.98
C PRO A 180 7.64 -5.24 -24.24
N ALA A 181 7.57 -6.22 -25.14
CA ALA A 181 8.71 -7.09 -25.43
C ALA A 181 9.89 -6.34 -26.08
N ASP A 182 9.60 -5.24 -26.79
CA ASP A 182 10.55 -4.36 -27.49
C ASP A 182 10.93 -3.13 -26.65
N LEU A 183 10.73 -3.18 -25.32
CA LEU A 183 11.04 -2.07 -24.42
C LEU A 183 12.50 -1.60 -24.55
N LEU A 184 13.46 -2.53 -24.59
CA LEU A 184 14.88 -2.17 -24.68
C LEU A 184 15.23 -1.45 -25.98
N SER A 185 14.68 -1.87 -27.12
CA SER A 185 14.87 -1.17 -28.40
C SER A 185 14.30 0.25 -28.36
N THR A 186 13.19 0.44 -27.65
CA THR A 186 12.57 1.76 -27.47
C THR A 186 13.42 2.67 -26.58
N LEU A 187 13.98 2.12 -25.51
CA LEU A 187 14.82 2.85 -24.55
C LEU A 187 16.20 3.24 -25.10
N LYS A 188 16.78 2.45 -26.01
CA LYS A 188 18.06 2.76 -26.67
C LYS A 188 18.03 4.06 -27.50
N ASN A 189 16.84 4.57 -27.81
CA ASN A 189 16.64 5.77 -28.63
C ASN A 189 16.29 7.05 -27.83
N SER A 190 16.16 6.99 -26.50
CA SER A 190 15.79 8.15 -25.67
C SER A 190 17.00 8.78 -24.98
N THR A 191 17.24 10.07 -25.22
CA THR A 191 18.22 10.88 -24.47
C THR A 191 17.67 11.34 -23.12
N LEU A 192 18.57 11.42 -22.14
CA LEU A 192 18.32 11.65 -20.72
C LEU A 192 17.61 12.99 -20.43
N THR A 193 16.58 12.97 -19.59
CA THR A 193 16.22 14.10 -18.73
C THR A 193 16.72 13.81 -17.30
N PRO A 194 17.39 14.77 -16.64
CA PRO A 194 17.76 14.63 -15.23
C PRO A 194 16.50 14.46 -14.36
N PRO A 195 16.64 13.86 -13.16
CA PRO A 195 15.52 13.63 -12.27
C PRO A 195 14.75 14.93 -12.00
N VAL A 196 13.43 14.88 -12.19
CA VAL A 196 12.52 15.90 -11.66
C VAL A 196 12.51 15.73 -10.15
N ASP A 197 12.95 16.78 -9.47
CA ASP A 197 12.83 17.10 -8.04
C ASP A 197 12.71 15.91 -7.04
N PRO A 198 13.73 15.65 -6.18
CA PRO A 198 13.69 14.60 -5.14
C PRO A 198 12.49 14.70 -4.18
N THR A 199 11.79 15.82 -4.17
CA THR A 199 10.65 16.08 -3.28
C THR A 199 9.36 15.33 -3.66
N ASP A 200 9.22 14.80 -4.88
CA ASP A 200 8.03 14.04 -5.28
C ASP A 200 8.04 12.57 -4.78
N VAL A 201 9.11 12.16 -4.08
CA VAL A 201 9.29 10.83 -3.45
C VAL A 201 8.74 10.82 -2.00
N ALA A 202 8.30 11.97 -1.47
CA ALA A 202 7.98 12.19 -0.07
C ALA A 202 6.58 11.74 0.42
N THR A 203 6.02 10.65 -0.12
CA THR A 203 4.84 9.99 0.51
C THR A 203 5.07 8.54 0.92
N THR A 204 6.25 7.98 0.68
CA THR A 204 6.64 6.68 1.22
C THR A 204 7.34 6.86 2.56
N THR A 205 6.83 6.24 3.61
CA THR A 205 7.50 6.08 4.90
C THR A 205 8.76 5.26 4.66
N THR A 206 9.86 5.93 4.30
CA THR A 206 11.16 5.31 4.06
C THR A 206 11.74 4.88 5.40
N ASN A 207 12.12 3.61 5.49
CA ASN A 207 13.06 3.18 6.53
C ASN A 207 14.44 3.70 6.11
N GLN A 208 14.88 4.83 6.67
CA GLN A 208 16.16 5.47 6.35
C GLN A 208 17.38 4.54 6.55
N GLU A 209 17.28 3.52 7.41
CA GLU A 209 18.38 2.57 7.66
C GLU A 209 18.75 1.69 6.44
N ASP A 210 17.88 1.55 5.43
CA ASP A 210 18.08 0.60 4.33
C ASP A 210 18.72 1.23 3.07
N GLU A 211 18.82 2.57 2.98
CA GLU A 211 19.36 3.29 1.80
C GLU A 211 20.83 3.74 1.95
N ASP A 212 21.35 3.78 3.19
CA ASP A 212 22.72 4.25 3.50
C ASP A 212 23.85 3.29 3.05
N GLU A 213 23.54 2.07 2.58
CA GLU A 213 24.55 1.08 2.15
C GLU A 213 24.99 1.25 0.67
N GLU A 214 24.25 1.99 -0.18
CA GLU A 214 24.61 2.24 -1.59
C GLU A 214 24.96 3.73 -1.77
N GLN A 215 26.24 4.12 -1.63
CA GLN A 215 26.68 5.45 -2.08
C GLN A 215 26.57 5.50 -3.61
N VAL A 216 25.48 6.06 -4.12
CA VAL A 216 25.28 6.20 -5.57
C VAL A 216 25.57 7.63 -5.98
N ASP A 217 26.64 7.82 -6.75
CA ASP A 217 26.90 9.08 -7.43
C ASP A 217 25.80 9.33 -8.47
N ASN A 218 25.38 10.60 -8.63
CA ASN A 218 24.39 11.03 -9.60
C ASN A 218 24.74 10.58 -11.03
N ALA A 219 26.03 10.44 -11.35
CA ALA A 219 26.51 9.91 -12.63
C ALA A 219 26.08 8.45 -12.91
N THR A 220 25.83 7.65 -11.87
CA THR A 220 25.37 6.25 -12.00
C THR A 220 23.87 6.16 -12.27
N LEU A 221 23.10 7.14 -11.78
CA LEU A 221 21.64 7.23 -11.98
C LEU A 221 21.25 7.74 -13.38
N THR A 222 22.19 8.37 -14.08
CA THR A 222 22.00 8.97 -15.40
C THR A 222 22.63 8.17 -16.53
N ARG A 223 23.02 6.90 -16.30
CA ARG A 223 23.49 6.02 -17.37
C ARG A 223 22.37 5.71 -18.36
N PRO A 224 22.64 5.65 -19.67
CA PRO A 224 21.67 5.20 -20.66
C PRO A 224 21.32 3.73 -20.44
N ALA A 225 20.11 3.32 -20.82
CA ALA A 225 19.60 1.96 -20.61
C ALA A 225 20.54 0.87 -21.15
N SER A 226 21.19 1.15 -22.29
CA SER A 226 22.18 0.27 -22.92
C SER A 226 23.40 -0.05 -22.06
N ASP A 227 23.71 0.80 -21.08
CA ASP A 227 24.89 0.66 -20.24
C ASP A 227 24.56 -0.06 -18.92
N VAL A 228 23.27 -0.33 -18.68
CA VAL A 228 22.75 -0.98 -17.47
C VAL A 228 22.21 -2.37 -17.80
N VAL A 229 21.45 -2.50 -18.89
CA VAL A 229 20.78 -3.75 -19.29
C VAL A 229 21.14 -4.09 -20.75
N SER A 230 21.66 -5.29 -20.93
CA SER A 230 22.04 -5.84 -22.24
C SER A 230 20.87 -6.48 -22.98
N ASP A 231 20.01 -7.20 -22.26
CA ASP A 231 18.83 -7.89 -22.76
C ASP A 231 17.69 -7.90 -21.73
N LEU A 232 16.45 -7.98 -22.21
CA LEU A 232 15.23 -7.98 -21.41
C LEU A 232 14.29 -9.00 -22.02
N ARG A 233 13.88 -9.97 -21.20
CA ARG A 233 12.94 -11.02 -21.58
C ARG A 233 11.69 -10.95 -20.72
N LEU A 234 10.53 -10.83 -21.38
CA LEU A 234 9.25 -10.92 -20.71
C LEU A 234 8.99 -12.37 -20.29
N VAL A 235 8.85 -12.62 -18.99
CA VAL A 235 8.58 -13.95 -18.43
C VAL A 235 7.07 -14.20 -18.39
N GLN A 236 6.31 -13.24 -17.84
CA GLN A 236 4.87 -13.38 -17.66
C GLN A 236 4.20 -12.02 -17.47
N ILE A 237 2.96 -11.90 -17.94
CA ILE A 237 2.05 -10.80 -17.59
C ILE A 237 0.94 -11.33 -16.68
N THR A 238 0.69 -10.63 -15.58
CA THR A 238 -0.37 -10.94 -14.60
C THR A 238 -1.38 -9.81 -14.57
N ARG A 239 -2.68 -10.13 -14.53
CA ARG A 239 -3.73 -9.12 -14.37
C ARG A 239 -3.82 -8.67 -12.91
N SER A 240 -4.03 -7.38 -12.70
CA SER A 240 -4.16 -6.78 -11.37
C SER A 240 -5.29 -5.77 -11.35
N ASN A 241 -6.14 -5.81 -10.32
CA ASN A 241 -7.15 -4.76 -10.10
C ASN A 241 -6.52 -3.44 -9.61
N ASN A 242 -5.30 -3.47 -9.07
CA ASN A 242 -4.65 -2.29 -8.46
C ASN A 242 -3.64 -1.62 -9.38
N ALA A 243 -3.06 -2.38 -10.32
CA ALA A 243 -2.00 -1.95 -11.21
C ALA A 243 -2.32 -2.17 -12.70
N ASP A 244 -3.54 -2.62 -13.02
CA ASP A 244 -4.00 -3.12 -14.33
C ASP A 244 -3.27 -4.39 -14.78
N TYR A 245 -1.94 -4.29 -14.87
CA TYR A 245 -1.02 -5.36 -15.19
C TYR A 245 0.20 -5.32 -14.29
N LEU A 246 0.78 -6.49 -14.07
CA LEU A 246 2.14 -6.67 -13.57
C LEU A 246 2.92 -7.49 -14.59
N SER A 247 4.13 -7.05 -14.92
CA SER A 247 5.04 -7.80 -15.79
C SER A 247 6.18 -8.36 -14.98
N THR A 248 6.40 -9.67 -15.07
CA THR A 248 7.63 -10.31 -14.60
C THR A 248 8.61 -10.33 -15.77
N VAL A 249 9.80 -9.77 -15.58
CA VAL A 249 10.83 -9.68 -16.61
C VAL A 249 12.18 -10.13 -16.06
N ASP A 250 12.95 -10.78 -16.93
CA ASP A 250 14.36 -11.11 -16.70
C ASP A 250 15.22 -10.08 -17.42
N LEU A 251 16.18 -9.50 -16.71
CA LEU A 251 17.11 -8.48 -17.17
C LEU A 251 18.52 -9.04 -17.16
N ASP A 252 19.16 -9.17 -18.32
CA ASP A 252 20.58 -9.50 -18.40
C ASP A 252 21.38 -8.20 -18.24
N LEU A 253 22.17 -8.10 -17.18
CA LEU A 253 22.81 -6.87 -16.74
C LEU A 253 24.18 -6.67 -17.41
N HIS A 254 24.52 -5.42 -17.72
CA HIS A 254 25.91 -5.05 -17.95
C HIS A 254 26.61 -4.86 -16.60
N THR A 255 27.80 -5.44 -16.45
CA THR A 255 28.61 -5.29 -15.24
C THR A 255 29.67 -4.20 -15.42
N PRO A 256 29.98 -3.41 -14.37
CA PRO A 256 29.36 -3.42 -13.04
C PRO A 256 27.96 -2.77 -13.03
N PHE A 257 27.04 -3.35 -12.25
CA PHE A 257 25.67 -2.84 -12.10
C PHE A 257 25.41 -2.25 -10.71
N SER A 258 24.41 -1.38 -10.62
CA SER A 258 23.81 -0.92 -9.35
C SER A 258 22.33 -1.24 -9.33
N SER A 259 21.85 -1.74 -8.18
CA SER A 259 20.42 -1.98 -7.93
C SER A 259 19.62 -0.69 -8.15
N MET A 260 20.14 0.43 -7.67
CA MET A 260 19.47 1.72 -7.79
C MET A 260 19.40 2.22 -9.23
N ALA A 261 20.44 2.00 -10.05
CA ALA A 261 20.41 2.33 -11.46
C ALA A 261 19.31 1.56 -12.22
N ILE A 262 19.15 0.26 -11.91
CA ILE A 262 18.10 -0.58 -12.51
C ILE A 262 16.70 -0.10 -12.10
N ARG A 263 16.51 0.21 -10.80
CA ARG A 263 15.24 0.76 -10.30
C ARG A 263 14.91 2.12 -10.94
N SER A 264 15.89 3.02 -11.00
CA SER A 264 15.76 4.35 -11.63
C SER A 264 15.40 4.23 -13.12
N LEU A 265 16.11 3.37 -13.86
CA LEU A 265 15.83 3.08 -15.27
C LEU A 265 14.36 2.69 -15.48
N LEU A 266 13.89 1.69 -14.72
CA LEU A 266 12.53 1.19 -14.86
C LEU A 266 11.47 2.19 -14.39
N TYR A 267 11.80 3.03 -13.41
CA TYR A 267 10.89 4.04 -12.88
C TYR A 267 10.74 5.25 -13.81
N HIS A 268 11.85 5.88 -14.18
CA HIS A 268 11.86 7.16 -14.89
C HIS A 268 11.85 7.01 -16.41
N GLN A 269 12.67 6.11 -16.95
CA GLN A 269 12.84 6.01 -18.40
C GLN A 269 11.81 5.05 -19.01
N ALA A 270 11.62 3.89 -18.38
CA ALA A 270 10.69 2.88 -18.89
C ALA A 270 9.23 3.14 -18.51
N GLY A 271 8.97 3.81 -17.39
CA GLY A 271 7.62 4.00 -16.86
C GLY A 271 6.98 2.71 -16.29
N TYR A 272 7.79 1.68 -16.02
CA TYR A 272 7.38 0.39 -15.47
C TYR A 272 8.09 0.12 -14.14
N PRO A 273 7.76 0.85 -13.06
CA PRO A 273 8.50 0.79 -11.80
C PRO A 273 8.38 -0.60 -11.16
N ILE A 274 9.47 -1.04 -10.51
CA ILE A 274 9.49 -2.31 -9.76
C ILE A 274 8.51 -2.24 -8.59
N VAL A 275 7.82 -3.35 -8.31
CA VAL A 275 6.97 -3.50 -7.13
C VAL A 275 7.85 -3.53 -5.87
N GLY A 276 7.68 -2.54 -4.99
CA GLY A 276 8.49 -2.42 -3.78
C GLY A 276 8.10 -1.24 -2.90
N ASN A 277 8.87 -1.01 -1.84
CA ASN A 277 8.70 0.09 -0.89
C ASN A 277 10.04 0.82 -0.60
N SER A 278 10.88 0.94 -1.63
CA SER A 278 12.19 1.61 -1.59
C SER A 278 12.27 2.72 -2.64
N SER A 279 13.33 3.54 -2.64
CA SER A 279 13.57 4.51 -3.71
C SER A 279 13.43 3.92 -5.12
N TYR A 280 12.81 4.71 -6.01
CA TYR A 280 12.52 4.34 -7.41
C TYR A 280 11.72 3.04 -7.58
N THR A 281 10.80 2.77 -6.65
CA THR A 281 9.84 1.66 -6.75
C THR A 281 8.43 2.16 -6.51
N LYS A 282 7.44 1.35 -6.86
CA LYS A 282 6.03 1.69 -6.64
C LYS A 282 5.37 0.64 -5.75
N TYR A 283 4.75 1.11 -4.67
CA TYR A 283 4.03 0.26 -3.75
C TYR A 283 2.77 -0.33 -4.38
N LEU A 284 2.53 -1.62 -4.15
CA LEU A 284 1.31 -2.31 -4.54
C LEU A 284 0.42 -2.49 -3.30
N LYS A 285 -0.73 -1.81 -3.25
CA LYS A 285 -1.60 -1.73 -2.06
C LYS A 285 -2.05 -3.08 -1.49
N SER A 286 -2.20 -4.08 -2.35
CA SER A 286 -2.55 -5.42 -1.93
C SER A 286 -1.39 -6.14 -1.26
N SER A 287 -0.14 -5.81 -1.56
CA SER A 287 1.04 -6.42 -0.97
C SER A 287 1.28 -5.88 0.45
N ARG A 288 1.13 -6.76 1.45
CA ARG A 288 1.46 -6.44 2.85
C ARG A 288 2.96 -6.57 3.14
N ASP A 289 3.70 -7.24 2.25
CA ASP A 289 5.13 -7.42 2.39
C ASP A 289 5.88 -6.16 1.98
N LYS A 290 6.74 -5.67 2.87
CA LYS A 290 7.66 -4.52 2.64
C LYS A 290 8.83 -4.88 1.71
N GLY A 291 8.70 -5.95 0.92
CA GLY A 291 9.79 -6.53 0.14
C GLY A 291 9.95 -5.87 -1.22
N LEU A 292 11.19 -5.89 -1.74
CA LEU A 292 11.51 -5.52 -3.10
C LEU A 292 11.29 -6.73 -4.02
N CYS A 293 10.54 -6.57 -5.11
CA CYS A 293 10.31 -7.62 -6.10
C CYS A 293 11.45 -7.68 -7.12
N MET A 294 12.63 -8.01 -6.63
CA MET A 294 13.88 -8.06 -7.38
C MET A 294 14.80 -9.16 -6.85
N SER A 295 15.34 -9.99 -7.73
CA SER A 295 16.25 -11.08 -7.34
C SER A 295 17.22 -11.49 -8.45
N VAL A 296 18.50 -11.70 -8.11
CA VAL A 296 19.49 -12.26 -9.06
C VAL A 296 19.20 -13.75 -9.24
N MET A 297 18.77 -14.14 -10.44
CA MET A 297 18.25 -15.48 -10.74
C MET A 297 19.28 -16.37 -11.42
N ARG A 298 20.18 -15.79 -12.22
CA ARG A 298 21.21 -16.54 -12.92
C ARG A 298 22.55 -15.83 -12.79
N LEU A 299 23.58 -16.63 -12.62
CA LEU A 299 24.97 -16.20 -12.70
C LEU A 299 25.72 -17.14 -13.64
N GLN A 300 26.46 -16.58 -14.58
CA GLN A 300 27.37 -17.32 -15.45
C GLN A 300 28.74 -16.64 -15.41
N LEU A 301 29.80 -17.42 -15.23
CA LEU A 301 31.18 -16.93 -15.23
C LEU A 301 32.15 -18.00 -15.75
N ILE A 302 33.35 -17.58 -16.12
CA ILE A 302 34.49 -18.50 -16.32
C ILE A 302 35.16 -18.74 -14.97
N HIS A 303 35.37 -20.00 -14.62
CA HIS A 303 36.05 -20.37 -13.38
C HIS A 303 37.53 -19.90 -13.41
N PRO A 304 38.05 -19.26 -12.34
CA PRO A 304 39.35 -18.60 -12.34
C PRO A 304 40.57 -19.53 -12.50
N VAL A 305 40.39 -20.83 -12.22
CA VAL A 305 41.46 -21.84 -12.30
C VAL A 305 41.25 -22.85 -13.41
N THR A 306 40.11 -23.55 -13.44
CA THR A 306 39.81 -24.53 -14.50
C THR A 306 39.54 -23.89 -15.87
N HIS A 307 39.23 -22.60 -15.94
CA HIS A 307 38.82 -21.88 -17.15
C HIS A 307 37.57 -22.44 -17.84
N GLU A 308 36.77 -23.24 -17.12
CA GLU A 308 35.49 -23.74 -17.61
C GLU A 308 34.40 -22.70 -17.43
N THR A 309 33.46 -22.64 -18.38
CA THR A 309 32.26 -21.81 -18.23
C THR A 309 31.26 -22.51 -17.32
N MET A 310 30.87 -21.83 -16.25
CA MET A 310 29.92 -22.34 -15.25
C MET A 310 28.68 -21.45 -15.19
N THR A 311 27.52 -22.06 -15.00
CA THR A 311 26.23 -21.37 -14.91
C THR A 311 25.43 -21.93 -13.74
N TRP A 312 24.84 -21.03 -12.95
CA TRP A 312 23.93 -21.38 -11.87
C TRP A 312 22.59 -20.65 -12.04
N ASP A 313 21.51 -21.40 -11.95
CA ASP A 313 20.14 -20.91 -11.95
C ASP A 313 19.51 -21.10 -10.57
N ALA A 314 18.79 -20.09 -10.11
CA ALA A 314 18.01 -20.14 -8.89
C ALA A 314 16.54 -20.41 -9.16
N VAL A 315 15.87 -21.01 -8.17
CA VAL A 315 14.41 -21.10 -8.13
C VAL A 315 13.86 -19.73 -7.74
N GLU A 316 12.79 -19.30 -8.41
CA GLU A 316 12.17 -18.00 -8.14
C GLU A 316 11.70 -17.90 -6.68
N PRO A 317 11.93 -16.75 -6.00
CA PRO A 317 11.43 -16.54 -4.65
C PRO A 317 9.91 -16.74 -4.57
N GLU A 318 9.45 -17.54 -3.60
CA GLU A 318 8.02 -17.87 -3.40
C GLU A 318 7.12 -16.62 -3.33
N LYS A 319 7.64 -15.52 -2.75
CA LYS A 319 6.94 -14.23 -2.68
C LYS A 319 6.50 -13.68 -4.05
N PHE A 320 7.22 -13.98 -5.13
CA PHE A 320 6.88 -13.50 -6.48
C PHE A 320 5.63 -14.21 -7.01
N GLU A 321 5.60 -15.54 -6.90
CA GLU A 321 4.44 -16.33 -7.31
C GLU A 321 3.23 -16.05 -6.43
N LEU A 322 3.40 -15.96 -5.11
CA LEU A 322 2.30 -15.62 -4.19
C LEU A 322 1.68 -14.26 -4.52
N LEU A 323 2.51 -13.27 -4.87
CA LEU A 323 2.03 -11.95 -5.29
C LEU A 323 1.22 -12.03 -6.58
N ARG A 324 1.73 -12.73 -7.61
CA ARG A 324 1.02 -12.89 -8.89
C ARG A 324 -0.27 -13.67 -8.75
N ALA A 325 -0.23 -14.82 -8.10
CA ALA A 325 -1.40 -15.68 -7.88
C ALA A 325 -2.51 -14.93 -7.12
N ARG A 326 -2.12 -14.11 -6.14
CA ARG A 326 -3.06 -13.26 -5.41
C ARG A 326 -3.73 -12.23 -6.31
N GLU A 327 -2.96 -11.45 -7.07
CA GLU A 327 -3.52 -10.43 -7.97
C GLU A 327 -4.43 -11.06 -9.03
N GLN A 328 -4.00 -12.16 -9.63
CA GLN A 328 -4.77 -12.90 -10.61
C GLN A 328 -6.10 -13.40 -10.02
N LYS A 329 -6.08 -13.94 -8.79
CA LYS A 329 -7.29 -14.41 -8.10
C LYS A 329 -8.29 -13.29 -7.86
N PHE A 330 -7.83 -12.14 -7.35
CA PHE A 330 -8.72 -11.00 -7.09
C PHE A 330 -9.28 -10.39 -8.38
N TRP A 331 -8.47 -10.35 -9.43
CA TRP A 331 -8.92 -9.90 -10.75
C TRP A 331 -9.98 -10.85 -11.32
N ARG A 332 -9.71 -12.17 -11.33
CA ARG A 332 -10.68 -13.18 -11.80
C ARG A 332 -12.01 -13.10 -11.06
N ARG A 333 -11.99 -12.99 -9.73
CA ARG A 333 -13.23 -12.84 -8.95
C ARG A 333 -14.08 -11.65 -9.42
N LYS A 334 -13.45 -10.49 -9.65
CA LYS A 334 -14.16 -9.28 -10.12
C LYS A 334 -14.67 -9.44 -11.56
N LEU A 335 -13.92 -10.14 -12.40
CA LEU A 335 -14.35 -10.49 -13.75
C LEU A 335 -15.55 -11.44 -13.71
N ASP A 336 -15.51 -12.50 -12.91
CA ASP A 336 -16.60 -13.48 -12.77
C ASP A 336 -17.89 -12.80 -12.29
N GLU A 337 -17.80 -11.91 -11.29
CA GLU A 337 -18.91 -11.07 -10.83
C GLU A 337 -19.50 -10.22 -11.97
N LYS A 338 -18.63 -9.61 -12.81
CA LYS A 338 -19.06 -8.82 -13.98
C LYS A 338 -19.74 -9.70 -15.03
N LEU A 339 -19.17 -10.87 -15.34
CA LEU A 339 -19.70 -11.81 -16.33
C LEU A 339 -21.04 -12.39 -15.88
N GLU A 340 -21.20 -12.74 -14.61
CA GLU A 340 -22.47 -13.22 -14.07
C GLU A 340 -23.56 -12.13 -14.17
N ALA A 341 -23.21 -10.89 -13.86
CA ALA A 341 -24.12 -9.76 -14.01
C ALA A 341 -24.53 -9.54 -15.48
N LEU A 342 -23.58 -9.58 -16.41
CA LEU A 342 -23.88 -9.44 -17.85
C LEU A 342 -24.71 -10.60 -18.40
N LYS A 343 -24.48 -11.84 -17.93
CA LYS A 343 -25.31 -13.01 -18.28
C LYS A 343 -26.76 -12.84 -17.85
N LYS A 344 -27.00 -12.28 -16.66
CA LYS A 344 -28.37 -11.97 -16.19
C LYS A 344 -29.11 -10.98 -17.10
N LEU A 345 -28.40 -10.14 -17.83
CA LEU A 345 -28.98 -9.20 -18.80
C LEU A 345 -29.20 -9.80 -20.19
N GLY A 346 -28.83 -11.07 -20.43
CA GLY A 346 -28.86 -11.65 -21.77
C GLY A 346 -27.85 -11.02 -22.74
N HIS A 347 -26.89 -10.23 -22.23
CA HIS A 347 -25.88 -9.53 -23.04
C HIS A 347 -24.62 -10.36 -23.32
N VAL A 348 -24.42 -11.49 -22.64
CA VAL A 348 -23.33 -12.41 -22.97
C VAL A 348 -23.92 -13.55 -23.79
N THR A 349 -23.75 -13.48 -25.10
CA THR A 349 -23.88 -14.69 -25.92
C THR A 349 -22.73 -15.63 -25.57
N GLU A 350 -22.87 -16.94 -25.81
CA GLU A 350 -21.76 -17.93 -25.69
C GLU A 350 -20.60 -17.66 -26.68
N ASN A 351 -20.55 -16.49 -27.30
CA ASN A 351 -19.56 -16.09 -28.28
C ASN A 351 -18.23 -15.76 -27.59
N GLN A 352 -17.22 -16.58 -27.88
CA GLN A 352 -15.87 -16.47 -27.34
C GLN A 352 -15.26 -15.07 -27.54
N GLN A 353 -15.60 -14.37 -28.64
CA GLN A 353 -15.06 -13.04 -28.94
C GLN A 353 -15.54 -11.95 -27.98
N GLU A 354 -16.78 -12.01 -27.49
CA GLU A 354 -17.32 -11.03 -26.53
C GLU A 354 -16.72 -11.28 -25.14
N LEU A 355 -16.55 -12.55 -24.76
CA LEU A 355 -15.82 -12.95 -23.54
C LEU A 355 -14.38 -12.45 -23.57
N ASP A 356 -13.68 -12.64 -24.69
CA ASP A 356 -12.30 -12.17 -24.89
C ASP A 356 -12.20 -10.63 -24.80
N GLN A 357 -13.23 -9.87 -25.22
CA GLN A 357 -13.28 -8.42 -25.07
C GLN A 357 -13.48 -7.96 -23.62
N VAL A 358 -14.30 -8.66 -22.85
CA VAL A 358 -14.49 -8.39 -21.41
C VAL A 358 -13.23 -8.76 -20.63
N GLU A 359 -12.58 -9.88 -20.97
CA GLU A 359 -11.32 -10.35 -20.37
C GLU A 359 -10.10 -9.49 -20.71
N SER A 360 -10.03 -9.00 -21.96
CA SER A 360 -9.00 -8.05 -22.39
C SER A 360 -9.21 -6.65 -21.80
N GLY A 361 -10.35 -6.39 -21.16
CA GLY A 361 -10.73 -5.08 -20.64
C GLY A 361 -10.99 -4.06 -21.76
N ALA A 362 -11.15 -4.53 -23.00
CA ALA A 362 -11.32 -3.71 -24.19
C ALA A 362 -12.77 -3.28 -24.44
N ALA A 363 -13.75 -3.78 -23.68
CA ALA A 363 -15.14 -3.37 -23.85
C ALA A 363 -15.88 -3.23 -22.52
N THR A 364 -16.11 -1.96 -22.14
CA THR A 364 -17.41 -1.30 -21.95
C THR A 364 -17.10 0.04 -21.29
N GLU A 365 -17.17 1.15 -22.03
CA GLU A 365 -16.96 2.48 -21.45
C GLU A 365 -17.98 2.77 -20.34
N LYS A 366 -19.18 2.18 -20.43
CA LYS A 366 -20.29 2.38 -19.49
C LYS A 366 -20.15 1.56 -18.19
N PRO A 367 -20.43 2.16 -17.02
CA PRO A 367 -20.55 1.45 -15.74
C PRO A 367 -21.56 0.30 -15.79
N LEU A 368 -21.25 -0.80 -15.10
CA LEU A 368 -22.10 -2.00 -15.05
C LEU A 368 -23.53 -1.70 -14.56
N ALA A 369 -23.71 -0.79 -13.61
CA ALA A 369 -25.04 -0.46 -13.10
C ALA A 369 -25.93 0.20 -14.17
N TYR A 370 -25.38 1.02 -15.07
CA TYR A 370 -26.13 1.60 -16.18
C TYR A 370 -26.43 0.58 -17.27
N MET A 371 -25.53 -0.38 -17.49
CA MET A 371 -25.81 -1.50 -18.40
C MET A 371 -26.92 -2.41 -17.82
N LEU A 372 -26.92 -2.63 -16.51
CA LEU A 372 -27.98 -3.37 -15.81
C LEU A 372 -29.29 -2.58 -15.74
N GLY A 373 -29.23 -1.26 -15.79
CA GLY A 373 -30.36 -0.37 -15.50
C GLY A 373 -30.78 -0.37 -14.03
N GLU A 374 -30.03 -1.03 -13.14
CA GLU A 374 -30.35 -1.17 -11.72
C GLU A 374 -29.12 -1.18 -10.80
N LYS A 375 -29.35 -0.85 -9.53
CA LYS A 375 -28.35 -0.85 -8.45
C LYS A 375 -28.97 -1.20 -7.11
N THR A 376 -28.37 -2.15 -6.39
CA THR A 376 -28.72 -2.42 -4.99
C THR A 376 -28.14 -1.36 -4.06
N PHE A 377 -28.97 -0.83 -3.16
CA PHE A 377 -28.61 0.14 -2.11
C PHE A 377 -29.49 -0.10 -0.87
N CYS A 378 -28.89 -0.16 0.33
CA CYS A 378 -29.61 -0.43 1.58
C CYS A 378 -30.46 -1.73 1.60
N GLY A 379 -30.13 -2.71 0.73
CA GLY A 379 -30.88 -3.95 0.56
C GLY A 379 -32.05 -3.88 -0.43
N LEU A 380 -32.28 -2.72 -1.04
CA LEU A 380 -33.33 -2.48 -2.05
C LEU A 380 -32.70 -2.36 -3.44
N THR A 381 -33.44 -2.72 -4.48
CA THR A 381 -33.02 -2.55 -5.86
C THR A 381 -33.63 -1.28 -6.43
N PHE A 382 -32.80 -0.38 -6.94
CA PHE A 382 -33.20 0.86 -7.57
C PHE A 382 -32.88 0.81 -9.06
N LYS A 383 -33.81 1.21 -9.91
CA LYS A 383 -33.51 1.59 -11.29
C LYS A 383 -32.57 2.78 -11.31
N VAL A 384 -31.61 2.74 -12.24
CA VAL A 384 -30.60 3.79 -12.46
C VAL A 384 -30.34 3.96 -13.94
N SER A 385 -29.99 5.17 -14.35
CA SER A 385 -29.52 5.47 -15.70
C SER A 385 -28.49 6.59 -15.67
N GLU A 386 -27.95 6.94 -16.84
CA GLU A 386 -27.03 8.07 -17.05
C GLU A 386 -27.63 9.44 -16.65
N ALA A 387 -28.90 9.51 -16.25
CA ALA A 387 -29.53 10.73 -15.73
C ALA A 387 -29.22 11.02 -14.25
N CYS A 388 -28.70 10.05 -13.49
CA CYS A 388 -28.50 10.18 -12.04
C CYS A 388 -27.22 9.48 -11.56
N LEU A 389 -26.69 9.86 -10.40
CA LEU A 389 -25.54 9.20 -9.79
C LEU A 389 -25.86 7.75 -9.41
N ILE A 390 -24.93 6.82 -9.67
CA ILE A 390 -25.10 5.43 -9.21
C ILE A 390 -25.00 5.39 -7.67
N PRO A 391 -26.00 4.85 -6.95
CA PRO A 391 -25.98 4.72 -5.50
C PRO A 391 -24.68 4.10 -4.95
N ARG A 392 -24.07 4.78 -3.96
CA ARG A 392 -22.79 4.38 -3.38
C ARG A 392 -22.99 3.70 -2.01
N PRO A 393 -22.27 2.62 -1.69
CA PRO A 393 -22.38 1.97 -0.37
C PRO A 393 -21.99 2.88 0.80
N SER A 394 -21.14 3.89 0.58
CA SER A 394 -20.80 4.88 1.61
C SER A 394 -21.99 5.76 2.03
N THR A 395 -22.90 6.01 1.09
CA THR A 395 -24.09 6.85 1.29
C THR A 395 -25.15 6.17 2.16
N GLU A 396 -25.08 4.85 2.34
CA GLU A 396 -25.99 4.10 3.25
C GLU A 396 -25.93 4.61 4.69
N THR A 397 -24.78 5.17 5.12
CA THR A 397 -24.60 5.73 6.47
C THR A 397 -25.53 6.93 6.73
N LEU A 398 -25.93 7.69 5.70
CA LEU A 398 -26.88 8.78 5.84
C LEU A 398 -28.29 8.25 6.15
N VAL A 399 -28.68 7.14 5.52
CA VAL A 399 -29.98 6.48 5.78
C VAL A 399 -30.06 6.06 7.24
N ASP A 400 -29.00 5.41 7.75
CA ASP A 400 -28.94 4.98 9.14
C ASP A 400 -29.02 6.16 10.13
N ALA A 401 -28.44 7.32 9.78
CA ALA A 401 -28.52 8.53 10.59
C ALA A 401 -29.93 9.14 10.59
N ALA A 402 -30.52 9.32 9.40
CA ALA A 402 -31.85 9.89 9.26
C ALA A 402 -32.92 9.04 9.95
N VAL A 403 -32.88 7.70 9.76
CA VAL A 403 -33.81 6.76 10.41
C VAL A 403 -33.70 6.86 11.94
N ALA A 404 -32.49 6.89 12.49
CA ALA A 404 -32.30 7.02 13.93
C ALA A 404 -32.91 8.32 14.50
N ILE A 405 -32.73 9.44 13.80
CA ILE A 405 -33.27 10.75 14.20
C ILE A 405 -34.80 10.74 14.15
N LEU A 406 -35.39 10.21 13.09
CA LEU A 406 -36.84 10.16 12.90
C LEU A 406 -37.52 9.28 13.95
N LEU A 407 -36.93 8.12 14.28
CA LEU A 407 -37.43 7.26 15.34
C LEU A 407 -37.35 7.93 16.72
N GLN A 408 -36.27 8.63 17.03
CA GLN A 408 -36.14 9.38 18.29
C GLN A 408 -37.19 10.50 18.43
N ASN A 409 -37.57 11.13 17.33
CA ASN A 409 -38.57 12.20 17.32
C ASN A 409 -40.01 11.68 17.36
N SER A 410 -40.24 10.38 17.10
CA SER A 410 -41.57 9.79 17.02
C SER A 410 -42.35 9.84 18.33
N GLU A 411 -41.65 9.86 19.47
CA GLU A 411 -42.26 10.02 20.79
C GLU A 411 -42.83 11.43 21.01
N LYS A 412 -42.40 12.42 20.20
CA LYS A 412 -42.69 13.85 20.39
C LYS A 412 -43.56 14.44 19.30
N LYS A 413 -43.67 13.79 18.13
CA LYS A 413 -44.38 14.31 16.96
C LYS A 413 -45.30 13.26 16.36
N GLN A 414 -46.55 13.67 16.10
CA GLN A 414 -47.56 12.83 15.45
C GLN A 414 -47.34 12.65 13.95
N GLN A 415 -46.67 13.59 13.30
CA GLN A 415 -46.29 13.53 11.89
C GLN A 415 -44.91 14.17 11.71
N GLN A 416 -44.08 13.58 10.86
CA GLN A 416 -42.75 14.08 10.55
C GLN A 416 -42.56 14.26 9.04
N ARG A 417 -41.64 15.13 8.63
CA ARG A 417 -41.33 15.39 7.22
C ARG A 417 -39.84 15.27 6.95
N VAL A 418 -39.48 14.57 5.87
CA VAL A 418 -38.10 14.39 5.39
C VAL A 418 -37.92 15.05 4.03
N LEU A 419 -36.85 15.84 3.88
CA LEU A 419 -36.44 16.40 2.59
C LEU A 419 -35.12 15.75 2.14
N ASP A 420 -35.06 15.30 0.89
CA ASP A 420 -33.84 14.85 0.22
C ASP A 420 -33.45 15.83 -0.88
N ILE A 421 -32.31 16.51 -0.72
CA ILE A 421 -31.81 17.52 -1.65
C ILE A 421 -30.82 16.88 -2.62
N GLY A 422 -31.14 16.93 -3.91
CA GLY A 422 -30.37 16.24 -4.95
C GLY A 422 -30.68 14.74 -4.94
N THR A 423 -31.97 14.40 -4.94
CA THR A 423 -32.45 13.04 -4.67
C THR A 423 -32.00 12.01 -5.72
N GLY A 424 -31.62 12.44 -6.92
CA GLY A 424 -31.16 11.57 -8.00
C GLY A 424 -32.22 10.52 -8.35
N CYS A 425 -31.86 9.23 -8.27
CA CYS A 425 -32.80 8.12 -8.45
C CYS A 425 -33.71 7.85 -7.23
N GLY A 426 -33.68 8.69 -6.21
CA GLY A 426 -34.49 8.58 -4.99
C GLY A 426 -33.93 7.63 -3.94
N ASN A 427 -32.72 7.09 -4.12
CA ASN A 427 -32.22 5.98 -3.29
C ASN A 427 -32.09 6.34 -1.80
N LEU A 428 -31.74 7.58 -1.46
CA LEU A 428 -31.66 8.04 -0.07
C LEU A 428 -33.06 8.12 0.55
N LEU A 429 -33.92 8.97 0.00
CA LEU A 429 -35.27 9.18 0.52
C LEU A 429 -36.08 7.89 0.60
N LEU A 430 -36.14 7.12 -0.49
CA LEU A 430 -36.96 5.91 -0.55
C LEU A 430 -36.45 4.83 0.42
N SER A 431 -35.13 4.71 0.61
CA SER A 431 -34.58 3.79 1.62
C SER A 431 -34.90 4.20 3.05
N ILE A 432 -34.90 5.50 3.34
CA ILE A 432 -35.34 6.02 4.64
C ILE A 432 -36.81 5.66 4.83
N MET A 433 -37.67 6.08 3.90
CA MET A 433 -39.12 5.90 3.98
C MET A 433 -39.51 4.43 4.11
N HIS A 434 -38.93 3.54 3.29
CA HIS A 434 -39.16 2.10 3.37
C HIS A 434 -38.90 1.52 4.77
N ARG A 435 -37.86 2.01 5.46
CA ARG A 435 -37.49 1.53 6.80
C ARG A 435 -38.37 2.09 7.92
N ILE A 436 -39.03 3.22 7.74
CA ILE A 436 -39.72 3.92 8.85
C ILE A 436 -41.23 4.05 8.70
N THR A 437 -41.79 3.95 7.49
CA THR A 437 -43.21 4.25 7.25
C THR A 437 -44.15 3.32 8.02
N HIS A 438 -43.72 2.09 8.32
CA HIS A 438 -44.48 1.13 9.13
C HIS A 438 -44.44 1.43 10.64
N HIS A 439 -43.52 2.29 11.08
CA HIS A 439 -43.31 2.61 12.48
C HIS A 439 -43.90 3.96 12.87
N ILE A 440 -43.87 4.94 11.95
CA ILE A 440 -44.23 6.33 12.23
C ILE A 440 -44.96 6.96 11.04
N ASN A 441 -45.81 7.95 11.30
CA ASN A 441 -46.40 8.77 10.25
C ASN A 441 -45.38 9.79 9.72
N VAL A 442 -44.94 9.62 8.47
CA VAL A 442 -43.90 10.42 7.84
C VAL A 442 -44.25 10.75 6.39
N GLU A 443 -43.91 11.96 5.95
CA GLU A 443 -43.97 12.37 4.54
C GLU A 443 -42.55 12.66 4.02
N GLY A 444 -42.28 12.20 2.79
CA GLY A 444 -41.02 12.45 2.10
C GLY A 444 -41.20 13.41 0.93
N LEU A 445 -40.26 14.36 0.78
CA LEU A 445 -40.09 15.14 -0.44
C LEU A 445 -38.66 14.96 -0.97
N GLY A 446 -38.53 14.52 -2.21
CA GLY A 446 -37.27 14.52 -2.94
C GLY A 446 -37.26 15.69 -3.93
N ILE A 447 -36.15 16.42 -3.99
CA ILE A 447 -35.94 17.44 -5.02
C ILE A 447 -34.67 17.18 -5.80
N ASP A 448 -34.70 17.53 -7.08
CA ASP A 448 -33.54 17.51 -7.96
C ASP A 448 -33.69 18.61 -9.01
N ILE A 449 -32.58 19.06 -9.58
CA ILE A 449 -32.60 19.98 -10.72
C ILE A 449 -32.86 19.23 -12.04
N SER A 450 -32.63 17.91 -12.06
CA SER A 450 -32.83 17.07 -13.24
C SER A 450 -34.21 16.42 -13.23
N GLN A 451 -35.07 16.80 -14.17
CA GLN A 451 -36.35 16.10 -14.38
C GLN A 451 -36.18 14.63 -14.76
N ASP A 452 -35.13 14.30 -15.50
CA ASP A 452 -34.84 12.92 -15.91
C ASP A 452 -34.48 12.04 -14.69
N ALA A 453 -33.74 12.60 -13.73
CA ALA A 453 -33.47 11.92 -12.46
C ALA A 453 -34.76 11.70 -11.65
N LEU A 454 -35.63 12.72 -11.57
CA LEU A 454 -36.91 12.63 -10.87
C LEU A 454 -37.87 11.64 -11.53
N ALA A 455 -37.83 11.46 -12.85
CA ALA A 455 -38.61 10.42 -13.52
C ALA A 455 -38.21 9.03 -13.02
N ILE A 456 -36.90 8.75 -12.91
CA ILE A 456 -36.39 7.49 -12.36
C ILE A 456 -36.75 7.34 -10.88
N ALA A 457 -36.68 8.42 -10.09
CA ALA A 457 -37.08 8.40 -8.68
C ALA A 457 -38.56 8.04 -8.50
N ARG A 458 -39.45 8.53 -9.37
CA ARG A 458 -40.87 8.16 -9.38
C ARG A 458 -41.10 6.70 -9.78
N GLU A 459 -40.33 6.18 -10.75
CA GLU A 459 -40.38 4.75 -11.08
C GLU A 459 -39.94 3.88 -9.91
N ASN A 460 -38.88 4.28 -9.21
CA ASN A 460 -38.39 3.57 -8.02
C ASN A 460 -39.40 3.63 -6.88
N GLN A 461 -40.02 4.79 -6.66
CA GLN A 461 -41.10 4.96 -5.68
C GLN A 461 -42.25 3.99 -5.95
N ALA A 462 -42.72 3.93 -7.20
CA ALA A 462 -43.79 3.03 -7.61
C ALA A 462 -43.38 1.56 -7.42
N SER A 463 -42.12 1.20 -7.73
CA SER A 463 -41.63 -0.17 -7.56
C SER A 463 -41.51 -0.63 -6.10
N LEU A 464 -41.47 0.32 -5.16
CA LEU A 464 -41.33 0.07 -3.72
C LEU A 464 -42.65 0.29 -2.96
N ASP A 465 -43.75 0.59 -3.66
CA ASP A 465 -45.07 0.87 -3.09
C ASP A 465 -45.05 1.95 -1.99
N LEU A 466 -44.35 3.07 -2.24
CA LEU A 466 -44.19 4.18 -1.29
C LEU A 466 -45.03 5.41 -1.67
N ASP A 467 -46.29 5.46 -1.22
CA ASP A 467 -47.23 6.54 -1.59
C ASP A 467 -47.00 7.86 -0.84
N HIS A 468 -46.31 7.84 0.30
CA HIS A 468 -46.04 9.03 1.13
C HIS A 468 -44.80 9.81 0.70
N VAL A 469 -44.39 9.68 -0.56
CA VAL A 469 -43.22 10.33 -1.12
C VAL A 469 -43.62 11.14 -2.35
N THR A 470 -43.10 12.35 -2.47
CA THR A 470 -43.32 13.22 -3.62
C THR A 470 -41.99 13.72 -4.18
N PHE A 471 -41.99 14.09 -5.46
CA PHE A 471 -40.79 14.50 -6.19
C PHE A 471 -41.05 15.77 -7.00
N THR A 472 -40.23 16.79 -6.77
CA THR A 472 -40.39 18.13 -7.38
C THR A 472 -39.07 18.64 -7.95
N GLU A 473 -39.12 19.19 -9.16
CA GLU A 473 -37.96 19.86 -9.75
C GLU A 473 -37.68 21.17 -9.03
N CYS A 474 -36.47 21.31 -8.49
CA CYS A 474 -36.06 22.49 -7.77
C CYS A 474 -34.53 22.60 -7.76
N ASP A 475 -34.02 23.77 -8.16
CA ASP A 475 -32.64 24.14 -7.86
C ASP A 475 -32.50 24.39 -6.36
N MET A 476 -31.60 23.67 -5.70
CA MET A 476 -31.39 23.80 -4.27
C MET A 476 -30.93 25.21 -3.85
N GLY A 477 -30.29 25.99 -4.73
CA GLY A 477 -29.95 27.39 -4.48
C GLY A 477 -31.18 28.29 -4.28
N LEU A 478 -32.35 27.86 -4.75
CA LEU A 478 -33.62 28.59 -4.71
C LEU A 478 -34.58 28.10 -3.61
N LEU A 479 -34.20 27.06 -2.85
CA LEU A 479 -35.00 26.47 -1.77
C LEU A 479 -35.54 27.52 -0.79
N ASN A 480 -36.85 27.47 -0.56
CA ASN A 480 -37.52 28.24 0.47
C ASN A 480 -38.75 27.50 1.02
N CYS A 481 -39.14 27.83 2.27
CA CYS A 481 -40.29 27.20 2.91
C CYS A 481 -41.64 27.50 2.25
N ASN A 482 -41.77 28.61 1.52
CA ASN A 482 -43.03 28.93 0.83
C ASN A 482 -43.30 27.96 -0.33
N GLN A 483 -42.25 27.36 -0.90
CA GLN A 483 -42.35 26.41 -2.00
C GLN A 483 -42.50 24.97 -1.52
N VAL A 484 -41.73 24.54 -0.50
CA VAL A 484 -41.63 23.12 -0.11
C VAL A 484 -42.09 22.82 1.33
N GLY A 485 -42.38 23.86 2.11
CA GLY A 485 -42.68 23.76 3.53
C GLY A 485 -41.43 23.58 4.41
N LEU A 486 -41.66 23.15 5.65
CA LEU A 486 -40.61 22.90 6.65
C LEU A 486 -40.45 21.41 6.94
N PHE A 487 -39.22 20.99 7.26
CA PHE A 487 -38.85 19.60 7.45
C PHE A 487 -38.16 19.35 8.80
N ASP A 488 -38.31 18.13 9.31
CA ASP A 488 -37.72 17.66 10.56
C ASP A 488 -36.32 17.10 10.35
N VAL A 489 -36.11 16.46 9.20
CA VAL A 489 -34.83 15.95 8.76
C VAL A 489 -34.62 16.36 7.31
N VAL A 490 -33.47 16.97 7.05
CA VAL A 490 -32.99 17.24 5.69
C VAL A 490 -31.78 16.34 5.45
N VAL A 491 -31.80 15.57 4.37
CA VAL A 491 -30.68 14.74 3.93
C VAL A 491 -30.12 15.28 2.63
N CYS A 492 -28.80 15.19 2.44
CA CYS A 492 -28.16 15.61 1.19
C CYS A 492 -26.84 14.86 0.97
N ASN A 493 -26.67 14.34 -0.24
CA ASN A 493 -25.37 13.92 -0.76
C ASN A 493 -24.97 14.86 -1.90
N PRO A 494 -24.37 16.03 -1.59
CA PRO A 494 -24.05 17.01 -2.62
C PRO A 494 -22.89 16.54 -3.50
N PRO A 495 -22.78 17.02 -4.74
CA PRO A 495 -21.55 16.88 -5.52
C PRO A 495 -20.38 17.49 -4.73
N TYR A 496 -19.19 16.88 -4.82
CA TYR A 496 -18.01 17.34 -4.08
C TYR A 496 -16.68 17.07 -4.79
N LEU A 497 -16.69 16.49 -6.00
CA LEU A 497 -15.46 16.24 -6.74
C LEU A 497 -14.95 17.52 -7.38
N ASN A 498 -13.63 17.71 -7.32
CA ASN A 498 -12.94 18.80 -7.97
C ASN A 498 -12.62 18.43 -9.41
N GLU A 499 -13.17 19.17 -10.36
CA GLU A 499 -13.04 18.87 -11.79
C GLU A 499 -11.58 18.93 -12.27
N THR A 500 -10.80 19.91 -11.80
CA THR A 500 -9.40 20.11 -12.16
C THR A 500 -8.51 18.98 -11.63
N ILE A 501 -8.72 18.55 -10.39
CA ILE A 501 -7.97 17.43 -9.80
C ILE A 501 -8.26 16.13 -10.55
N VAL A 502 -9.53 15.88 -10.89
CA VAL A 502 -9.91 14.69 -11.65
C VAL A 502 -9.29 14.74 -13.04
N LYS A 503 -9.41 15.87 -13.77
CA LYS A 503 -8.81 16.03 -15.11
C LYS A 503 -7.30 15.80 -15.13
N ASN A 504 -6.58 16.28 -14.12
CA ASN A 504 -5.13 16.05 -14.00
C ASN A 504 -4.77 14.62 -13.58
N SER A 505 -5.67 13.92 -12.89
CA SER A 505 -5.50 12.52 -12.46
C SER A 505 -5.85 11.50 -13.55
N LEU A 506 -6.67 11.88 -14.54
CA LEU A 506 -7.12 11.04 -15.67
C LEU A 506 -5.97 10.49 -16.53
N LYS A 507 -4.81 11.14 -16.57
CA LYS A 507 -3.64 10.65 -17.33
C LYS A 507 -3.09 9.30 -16.82
N ARG A 508 -3.58 8.76 -15.69
CA ARG A 508 -2.92 7.63 -15.00
C ARG A 508 -3.77 6.40 -14.69
N ARG A 509 -5.10 6.35 -14.89
CA ARG A 509 -5.93 5.14 -14.57
C ARG A 509 -7.24 5.03 -15.36
N GLN A 510 -7.59 3.81 -15.77
CA GLN A 510 -8.85 3.45 -16.44
C GLN A 510 -10.11 3.64 -15.55
N ASP A 511 -9.99 3.44 -14.22
CA ASP A 511 -11.12 3.60 -13.28
C ASP A 511 -11.78 4.99 -13.33
N PHE A 512 -11.03 6.04 -13.70
CA PHE A 512 -11.57 7.39 -13.81
C PHE A 512 -12.41 7.61 -15.08
N ASN A 513 -12.21 6.81 -16.14
CA ASN A 513 -13.04 6.92 -17.35
C ASN A 513 -14.48 6.47 -17.09
N MET A 514 -14.69 5.53 -16.15
CA MET A 514 -16.04 5.09 -15.75
C MET A 514 -16.79 6.17 -14.96
N LEU A 515 -16.07 6.94 -14.12
CA LEU A 515 -16.64 8.10 -13.41
C LEU A 515 -17.15 9.17 -14.38
N LEU A 516 -16.47 9.39 -15.50
CA LEU A 516 -16.88 10.37 -16.52
C LEU A 516 -18.18 10.00 -17.25
N GLN A 517 -18.66 8.77 -17.10
CA GLN A 517 -19.95 8.36 -17.69
C GLN A 517 -21.13 8.66 -16.77
N GLU A 518 -20.90 9.07 -15.52
CA GLU A 518 -21.98 9.53 -14.63
C GLU A 518 -22.20 11.05 -14.84
N PRO A 519 -23.42 11.58 -14.60
CA PRO A 519 -23.71 12.99 -14.84
C PRO A 519 -22.71 13.91 -14.14
N ALA A 520 -22.06 14.79 -14.90
CA ALA A 520 -21.08 15.74 -14.37
C ALA A 520 -21.67 16.61 -13.24
N MET A 521 -22.94 17.02 -13.40
CA MET A 521 -23.70 17.79 -12.40
C MET A 521 -23.89 17.07 -11.06
N ALA A 522 -23.87 15.73 -11.04
CA ALA A 522 -23.99 14.94 -9.82
C ALA A 522 -22.63 14.62 -9.17
N LEU A 523 -21.53 14.87 -9.88
CA LEU A 523 -20.18 14.55 -9.44
C LEU A 523 -19.39 15.77 -8.96
N PHE A 524 -19.41 16.85 -9.76
CA PHE A 524 -18.48 17.95 -9.62
C PHE A 524 -19.06 19.14 -8.85
N ALA A 525 -18.23 19.77 -8.04
CA ALA A 525 -18.57 20.97 -7.27
C ALA A 525 -17.48 22.01 -7.39
N GLY A 526 -17.66 22.97 -8.30
CA GLY A 526 -16.74 24.08 -8.52
C GLY A 526 -15.25 23.69 -8.59
N ASP A 527 -14.39 24.71 -8.42
CA ASP A 527 -12.94 24.54 -8.50
C ASP A 527 -12.30 24.03 -7.19
N ASP A 528 -13.02 24.02 -6.06
CA ASP A 528 -12.47 23.61 -4.77
C ASP A 528 -13.18 22.40 -4.13
N GLY A 529 -14.31 21.93 -4.69
CA GLY A 529 -15.10 20.82 -4.16
C GLY A 529 -16.09 21.21 -3.04
N TYR A 530 -16.10 22.47 -2.58
CA TYR A 530 -16.82 22.90 -1.38
C TYR A 530 -18.03 23.82 -1.63
N GLU A 531 -18.24 24.23 -2.88
CA GLU A 531 -19.27 25.20 -3.28
C GLU A 531 -20.66 24.83 -2.74
N TRP A 532 -21.08 23.58 -2.95
CA TRP A 532 -22.42 23.13 -2.57
C TRP A 532 -22.63 23.04 -1.05
N TYR A 533 -21.58 22.77 -0.27
CA TYR A 533 -21.67 22.88 1.20
C TYR A 533 -21.92 24.34 1.63
N THR A 534 -21.34 25.30 0.92
CA THR A 534 -21.54 26.74 1.18
C THR A 534 -22.94 27.19 0.80
N VAL A 535 -23.53 26.62 -0.25
CA VAL A 535 -24.93 26.86 -0.61
C VAL A 535 -25.86 26.26 0.45
N LEU A 536 -25.64 24.99 0.81
CA LEU A 536 -26.43 24.28 1.83
C LEU A 536 -26.44 25.00 3.18
N SER A 537 -25.32 25.57 3.61
CA SER A 537 -25.23 26.33 4.87
C SER A 537 -26.18 27.53 4.92
N LYS A 538 -26.54 28.09 3.76
CA LYS A 538 -27.44 29.25 3.60
C LYS A 538 -28.88 28.86 3.32
N VAL A 539 -29.14 27.77 2.60
CA VAL A 539 -30.50 27.40 2.16
C VAL A 539 -31.20 26.43 3.11
N ALA A 540 -30.48 25.49 3.72
CA ALA A 540 -31.07 24.51 4.64
C ALA A 540 -31.86 25.15 5.81
N PRO A 541 -31.39 26.24 6.46
CA PRO A 541 -32.14 26.87 7.55
C PRO A 541 -33.52 27.40 7.12
N LYS A 542 -33.71 27.70 5.83
CA LYS A 542 -34.96 28.27 5.30
C LYS A 542 -36.08 27.24 5.17
N VAL A 543 -35.75 25.94 5.24
CA VAL A 543 -36.69 24.83 5.04
C VAL A 543 -36.73 23.88 6.24
N MET A 544 -36.13 24.26 7.36
CA MET A 544 -36.02 23.40 8.55
C MET A 544 -36.85 23.92 9.71
N HIS A 545 -37.53 23.01 10.42
CA HIS A 545 -38.12 23.34 11.72
C HIS A 545 -37.03 23.65 12.76
N ARG A 546 -37.42 24.30 13.87
CA ARG A 546 -36.54 24.39 15.04
C ARG A 546 -36.16 22.98 15.53
N HIS A 547 -34.90 22.80 15.89
CA HIS A 547 -34.29 21.54 16.31
C HIS A 547 -34.21 20.42 15.26
N ALA A 548 -34.63 20.69 14.02
CA ALA A 548 -34.47 19.78 12.90
C ALA A 548 -32.99 19.46 12.65
N LYS A 549 -32.74 18.32 12.02
CA LYS A 549 -31.37 17.85 11.74
C LYS A 549 -31.07 17.89 10.25
N LEU A 550 -29.87 18.34 9.92
CA LEU A 550 -29.28 18.20 8.59
C LEU A 550 -28.30 17.03 8.62
N VAL A 551 -28.50 16.05 7.73
CA VAL A 551 -27.67 14.86 7.57
C VAL A 551 -26.96 14.95 6.23
N LEU A 552 -25.65 15.13 6.26
CA LEU A 552 -24.87 15.53 5.10
C LEU A 552 -23.76 14.54 4.79
N GLU A 553 -23.65 14.11 3.53
CA GLU A 553 -22.49 13.36 3.06
C GLU A 553 -21.30 14.30 2.90
N CYS A 554 -20.13 13.87 3.36
CA CYS A 554 -18.87 14.56 3.20
C CYS A 554 -17.88 13.69 2.42
N GLY A 555 -17.17 14.30 1.46
CA GLY A 555 -16.07 13.64 0.78
C GLY A 555 -14.95 13.23 1.75
N LYS A 556 -14.21 12.18 1.40
CA LYS A 556 -13.10 11.68 2.22
C LYS A 556 -12.08 12.80 2.49
N GLY A 557 -11.83 13.10 3.77
CA GLY A 557 -10.88 14.13 4.19
C GLY A 557 -11.42 15.57 4.15
N MET A 558 -12.70 15.76 3.82
CA MET A 558 -13.33 17.09 3.73
C MET A 558 -14.00 17.53 5.04
N MET A 559 -14.16 16.62 6.01
CA MET A 559 -14.98 16.79 7.21
C MET A 559 -14.69 18.08 7.99
N ASP A 560 -13.41 18.35 8.29
CA ASP A 560 -13.05 19.52 9.11
C ASP A 560 -13.31 20.84 8.38
N ARG A 561 -13.07 20.89 7.07
CA ARG A 561 -13.37 22.07 6.26
C ARG A 561 -14.87 22.26 6.06
N VAL A 562 -15.65 21.19 5.91
CA VAL A 562 -17.11 21.27 5.88
C VAL A 562 -17.66 21.81 7.21
N LYS A 563 -17.15 21.37 8.36
CA LYS A 563 -17.55 21.94 9.66
C LYS A 563 -17.27 23.44 9.76
N LEU A 564 -16.15 23.91 9.20
CA LEU A 564 -15.82 25.34 9.17
C LEU A 564 -16.79 26.14 8.27
N ILE A 565 -17.22 25.57 7.15
CA ILE A 565 -18.26 26.18 6.30
C ILE A 565 -19.60 26.24 7.03
N MET A 566 -19.88 25.26 7.90
CA MET A 566 -21.11 25.15 8.69
C MET A 566 -20.99 25.82 10.08
N THR A 567 -20.23 26.91 10.21
CA THR A 567 -19.92 27.59 11.49
C THR A 567 -21.12 28.08 12.31
N GLY A 568 -22.31 28.21 11.72
CA GLY A 568 -23.57 28.52 12.42
C GLY A 568 -24.36 27.29 12.90
N TRP A 569 -23.78 26.09 12.80
CA TRP A 569 -24.44 24.84 13.11
C TRP A 569 -23.75 24.11 14.26
N LYS A 570 -24.54 23.48 15.12
CA LYS A 570 -24.05 22.56 16.14
C LYS A 570 -23.81 21.21 15.50
N THR A 571 -22.58 20.70 15.59
CA THR A 571 -22.30 19.30 15.24
C THR A 571 -22.91 18.38 16.29
N VAL A 572 -23.85 17.53 15.88
CA VAL A 572 -24.52 16.54 16.73
C VAL A 572 -23.76 15.23 16.70
N GLU A 573 -23.38 14.77 15.51
CA GLU A 573 -22.75 13.47 15.31
C GLU A 573 -21.88 13.45 14.06
N VAL A 574 -20.81 12.65 14.08
CA VAL A 574 -20.04 12.27 12.89
C VAL A 574 -20.01 10.75 12.82
N ARG A 575 -20.47 10.18 11.70
CA ARG A 575 -20.46 8.73 11.47
C ARG A 575 -19.48 8.34 10.38
N LYS A 576 -18.85 7.19 10.60
CA LYS A 576 -17.93 6.55 9.66
C LYS A 576 -18.68 5.61 8.72
N ASP A 577 -18.25 5.56 7.47
CA ASP A 577 -18.70 4.54 6.52
C ASP A 577 -18.11 3.15 6.85
N LYS A 578 -18.58 2.12 6.13
CA LYS A 578 -18.08 0.73 6.26
C LYS A 578 -16.57 0.59 5.99
N GLN A 579 -15.93 1.59 5.39
CA GLN A 579 -14.48 1.61 5.11
C GLN A 579 -13.69 2.39 6.19
N GLY A 580 -14.37 2.93 7.21
CA GLY A 580 -13.76 3.63 8.34
C GLY A 580 -13.50 5.12 8.11
N TRP A 581 -14.01 5.71 7.02
CA TRP A 581 -13.88 7.14 6.74
C TRP A 581 -15.04 7.93 7.32
N ASP A 582 -14.75 9.10 7.89
CA ASP A 582 -15.78 10.06 8.29
C ASP A 582 -16.58 10.48 7.05
N ARG A 583 -17.86 10.11 7.01
CA ARG A 583 -18.70 10.20 5.81
C ARG A 583 -19.98 10.98 6.03
N CYS A 584 -20.61 10.84 7.18
CA CYS A 584 -21.90 11.44 7.48
C CYS A 584 -21.74 12.44 8.62
N LEU A 585 -22.15 13.69 8.38
CA LEU A 585 -22.16 14.77 9.35
C LEU A 585 -23.60 15.11 9.71
N VAL A 586 -23.94 15.01 11.00
CA VAL A 586 -25.27 15.38 11.52
C VAL A 586 -25.16 16.73 12.23
N LEU A 587 -25.96 17.69 11.78
CA LEU A 587 -25.96 19.06 12.25
C LEU A 587 -27.34 19.47 12.77
N GLU A 588 -27.36 20.39 13.73
CA GLU A 588 -28.56 21.09 14.22
C GLU A 588 -28.31 22.60 14.15
N LEU A 589 -29.31 23.38 13.74
CA LEU A 589 -29.22 24.83 13.74
C LEU A 589 -29.13 25.35 15.18
N GLN A 590 -28.17 26.24 15.47
CA GLN A 590 -28.00 26.85 16.79
C GLN A 590 -29.06 27.90 17.12
#